data_AF-A0A6P4DEL1-F1
#
_entry.id   AF-A0A6P4DEL1-F1
#
_cell.length_a   1.000
_cell.length_b   1.000
_cell.length_c   1.000
_cell.angle_alpha   90.00
_cell.angle_beta   90.00
_cell.angle_gamma   90.00
#
_symmetry.space_group_name_H-M   'P 1'
#
loop_
_entity.id
_entity.type
_entity.pdbx_description
1 polymer ?
#
loop_
_entity_poly.entity_id
_entity_poly.type
_entity_poly.pdbx_seq_one_letter_code
_entity_poly.pdbx_strand_id
1 'polypeptide(L)'
;MDEYPLSGLESYPRCFKAHWFKSFSWLEYSPEVDAAFCLPCYLFTRKSSPFTSGGFRNWKKVNNAKDCAFLSYVDKSLNSPHNIAIKSSKDLLNQLCHIDKVLAKQSSQKVLSNRLRLKTSIVTIRWLTFQACAFRGHDESHESQNRGNFLEMLKLLAFYNKEVDAVFLENAPQNAIYTSPSIQKEILHVFARKVQNKICNEIDNAKFRLIVDEVRDESKREQMALVVRFVDKHGFVKERLIDVIHVKDTTFATLKQEICSALSHHNLNIQNVRGQGYDGASNMHGEWKGLQALIIQECPYGYYVHCFAHQLQLALVAVAKEVVDAHAFFQSLSNIIKDVCSSCKRNDELRSTYENEISHLLATNQIEKGRGENQIDTLKRSRDIGWSSHFN
;
A
#
# COMPACT_ATOMS: atom_id res chain seq x y z
N MET A 1 33.60 49.92 30.07
CA MET A 1 34.54 49.62 28.97
C MET A 1 34.95 48.19 29.21
N ASP A 2 34.48 47.27 28.38
CA ASP A 2 34.77 45.84 28.57
C ASP A 2 36.26 45.61 28.29
N GLU A 3 37.03 45.30 29.33
CA GLU A 3 38.45 44.97 29.22
C GLU A 3 38.58 43.55 28.66
N TYR A 4 38.84 43.44 27.36
CA TYR A 4 39.16 42.15 26.74
C TYR A 4 40.55 41.68 27.20
N PRO A 5 40.74 40.37 27.45
CA PRO A 5 42.01 39.79 27.84
C PRO A 5 43.18 40.22 26.95
N LEU A 6 44.30 40.56 27.57
CA LEU A 6 45.53 40.91 26.87
C LEU A 6 46.31 39.64 26.53
N SER A 7 46.80 39.55 25.30
CA SER A 7 47.67 38.50 24.79
C SER A 7 48.86 39.07 24.02
N GLY A 8 50.02 38.41 24.11
CA GLY A 8 51.27 38.81 23.46
C GLY A 8 52.42 39.10 24.44
N LEU A 9 53.52 39.64 23.92
CA LEU A 9 54.68 40.07 24.72
C LEU A 9 54.30 41.29 25.56
N GLU A 10 54.79 41.37 26.80
CA GLU A 10 54.53 42.46 27.76
C GLU A 10 54.83 43.86 27.18
N SER A 11 55.75 43.95 26.22
CA SER A 11 56.13 45.20 25.54
C SER A 11 55.10 45.71 24.53
N TYR A 12 54.21 44.85 24.01
CA TYR A 12 53.17 45.21 23.05
C TYR A 12 51.91 44.34 23.23
N PRO A 13 51.16 44.52 24.33
CA PRO A 13 49.97 43.73 24.61
C PRO A 13 48.89 44.00 23.55
N ARG A 14 48.25 42.94 23.06
CA ARG A 14 47.15 43.01 22.09
C ARG A 14 45.92 42.34 22.65
N CYS A 15 44.75 42.87 22.33
CA CYS A 15 43.48 42.27 22.72
C CYS A 15 42.47 42.41 21.58
N PHE A 16 41.40 41.64 21.68
CA PHE A 16 40.22 41.86 20.88
C PHE A 16 39.72 43.30 21.03
N LYS A 17 39.22 43.90 19.93
CA LYS A 17 38.70 45.27 19.95
C LYS A 17 37.22 45.28 19.61
N ALA A 18 36.38 45.80 20.51
CA ALA A 18 34.94 45.88 20.33
C ALA A 18 34.49 46.57 19.03
N HIS A 19 35.26 47.54 18.52
CA HIS A 19 34.90 48.22 17.27
C HIS A 19 34.89 47.27 16.06
N TRP A 20 35.55 46.10 16.12
CA TRP A 20 35.49 45.10 15.06
C TRP A 20 34.10 44.53 14.84
N PHE A 21 33.23 44.47 15.87
CA PHE A 21 31.83 44.07 15.71
C PHE A 21 31.07 44.99 14.74
N LYS A 22 31.42 46.28 14.70
CA LYS A 22 30.78 47.24 13.78
C LYS A 22 31.24 47.02 12.34
N SER A 23 32.48 46.60 12.14
CA SER A 23 33.07 46.39 10.82
C SER A 23 32.77 44.99 10.26
N PHE A 24 32.49 44.01 11.11
CA PHE A 24 32.30 42.60 10.72
C PHE A 24 31.05 42.02 11.38
N SER A 25 29.92 42.07 10.68
CA SER A 25 28.60 41.65 11.19
C SER A 25 28.47 40.14 11.45
N TRP A 26 29.44 39.33 11.04
CA TRP A 26 29.47 37.87 11.22
C TRP A 26 30.29 37.44 12.44
N LEU A 27 31.03 38.38 13.04
CA LEU A 27 32.03 38.14 14.07
C LEU A 27 31.35 37.92 15.41
N GLU A 28 31.69 36.82 16.07
CA GLU A 28 31.38 36.55 17.47
C GLU A 28 32.68 36.41 18.26
N TYR A 29 32.65 36.74 19.55
CA TYR A 29 33.80 36.59 20.45
C TYR A 29 33.39 35.79 21.67
N SER A 30 34.19 34.78 22.04
CA SER A 30 33.99 34.01 23.26
C SER A 30 34.96 34.48 24.34
N PRO A 31 34.48 35.03 25.46
CA PRO A 31 35.33 35.44 26.59
C PRO A 31 36.03 34.26 27.27
N GLU A 32 35.40 33.08 27.33
CA GLU A 32 35.93 31.90 28.02
C GLU A 32 37.22 31.38 27.37
N VAL A 33 37.31 31.46 26.04
CA VAL A 33 38.46 30.96 25.28
C VAL A 33 39.32 32.07 24.67
N ASP A 34 38.99 33.35 24.91
CA ASP A 34 39.64 34.53 24.31
C ASP A 34 39.85 34.36 22.80
N ALA A 35 38.77 34.12 22.06
CA ALA A 35 38.84 33.84 20.64
C ALA A 35 37.64 34.35 19.84
N ALA A 36 37.91 34.72 18.58
CA ALA A 36 36.92 35.17 17.63
C ALA A 36 36.44 34.02 16.72
N PHE A 37 35.14 34.00 16.46
CA PHE A 37 34.44 33.02 15.64
C PHE A 37 33.59 33.71 14.58
N CYS A 38 33.15 32.94 13.59
CA CYS A 38 32.14 33.35 12.64
C CYS A 38 30.87 32.54 12.89
N LEU A 39 29.85 33.15 13.48
CA LEU A 39 28.61 32.47 13.85
C LEU A 39 27.89 31.82 12.65
N PRO A 40 27.70 32.49 11.51
CA PRO A 40 27.11 31.85 10.33
C PRO A 40 27.92 30.65 9.86
N CYS A 41 29.25 30.75 9.81
CA CYS A 41 30.07 29.62 9.41
C CYS A 41 30.01 28.48 10.43
N TYR A 42 30.06 28.78 11.73
CA TYR A 42 29.97 27.78 12.79
C TYR A 42 28.70 26.93 12.67
N LEU A 43 27.57 27.55 12.33
CA LEU A 43 26.27 26.87 12.20
C LEU A 43 26.07 26.17 10.85
N PHE A 44 26.56 26.74 9.74
CA PHE A 44 26.17 26.30 8.39
C PHE A 44 27.31 25.70 7.55
N THR A 45 28.57 25.74 8.00
CA THR A 45 29.69 25.15 7.28
C THR A 45 30.16 23.85 7.91
N ARG A 46 30.53 22.88 7.08
CA ARG A 46 31.17 21.63 7.53
C ARG A 46 32.70 21.70 7.45
N LYS A 47 33.25 22.78 6.91
CA LYS A 47 34.71 22.95 6.76
C LYS A 47 35.29 23.55 8.03
N SER A 48 36.29 22.85 8.59
CA SER A 48 37.08 23.39 9.69
C SER A 48 37.88 24.61 9.22
N SER A 49 37.81 25.68 10.00
CA SER A 49 38.58 26.91 9.80
C SER A 49 38.92 27.49 11.17
N PRO A 50 39.93 28.36 11.27
CA PRO A 50 40.25 29.02 12.54
C PRO A 50 39.06 29.78 13.15
N PHE A 51 38.09 30.19 12.34
CA PHE A 51 36.88 30.90 12.78
C PHE A 51 35.68 29.98 13.08
N THR A 52 35.81 28.67 12.88
CA THR A 52 34.78 27.67 13.17
C THR A 52 35.24 26.58 14.13
N SER A 53 36.56 26.34 14.20
CA SER A 53 37.17 25.32 15.04
C SER A 53 38.40 25.90 15.74
N GLY A 54 38.44 25.87 17.07
CA GLY A 54 39.55 26.37 17.90
C GLY A 54 39.56 27.89 18.16
N GLY A 55 38.94 28.68 17.28
CA GLY A 55 38.79 30.13 17.43
C GLY A 55 40.04 30.91 17.02
N PHE A 56 39.84 32.08 16.42
CA PHE A 56 40.92 32.94 15.95
C PHE A 56 41.41 33.87 17.08
N ARG A 57 42.73 33.87 17.36
CA ARG A 57 43.34 34.67 18.43
C ARG A 57 44.51 35.57 17.98
N ASN A 58 44.85 35.55 16.69
CA ASN A 58 46.04 36.26 16.18
C ASN A 58 45.71 37.73 15.86
N TRP A 59 45.52 38.54 16.91
CA TRP A 59 45.12 39.94 16.83
C TRP A 59 46.08 40.82 16.00
N LYS A 60 47.36 40.44 15.91
CA LYS A 60 48.37 41.14 15.07
C LYS A 60 47.96 41.16 13.60
N LYS A 61 47.33 40.08 13.10
CA LYS A 61 46.91 39.96 11.71
C LYS A 61 45.61 40.68 11.39
N VAL A 62 44.92 41.26 12.37
CA VAL A 62 43.68 42.03 12.10
C VAL A 62 44.00 43.47 11.70
N ASN A 63 45.06 44.07 12.26
CA ASN A 63 45.46 45.45 12.00
C ASN A 63 46.42 45.63 10.79
N ASN A 64 46.78 44.55 10.09
CA ASN A 64 47.57 44.65 8.87
C ASN A 64 46.63 44.92 7.68
N ALA A 65 46.68 46.12 7.11
CA ALA A 65 45.74 46.55 6.06
C ALA A 65 45.81 45.70 4.77
N LYS A 66 46.98 45.11 4.45
CA LYS A 66 47.14 44.27 3.24
C LYS A 66 46.86 42.79 3.49
N ASP A 67 47.19 42.27 4.69
CA ASP A 67 47.00 40.87 5.07
C ASP A 67 46.05 40.70 6.25
N CYS A 68 44.94 41.47 6.25
CA CYS A 68 43.97 41.42 7.34
C CYS A 68 43.29 40.05 7.36
N ALA A 69 43.45 39.28 8.44
CA ALA A 69 42.90 37.94 8.58
C ALA A 69 41.35 37.91 8.49
N PHE A 70 40.67 38.98 8.91
CA PHE A 70 39.22 39.07 8.82
C PHE A 70 38.77 39.38 7.38
N LEU A 71 39.48 40.27 6.67
CA LEU A 71 39.18 40.57 5.26
C LEU A 71 39.53 39.41 4.33
N SER A 72 40.60 38.67 4.60
CA SER A 72 40.98 37.49 3.80
C SER A 72 40.06 36.29 4.04
N TYR A 73 39.47 36.19 5.23
CA TYR A 73 38.46 35.17 5.54
C TYR A 73 37.15 35.41 4.79
N VAL A 74 36.75 36.67 4.64
CA VAL A 74 35.65 37.07 3.77
C VAL A 74 36.16 37.07 2.32
N ASP A 75 36.29 35.88 1.76
CA ASP A 75 36.68 35.73 0.36
C ASP A 75 35.65 36.46 -0.54
N LYS A 76 36.16 37.24 -1.50
CA LYS A 76 35.37 38.07 -2.43
C LYS A 76 34.57 37.23 -3.43
N SER A 77 34.84 35.92 -3.54
CA SER A 77 34.07 35.01 -4.36
C SER A 77 32.66 34.80 -3.82
N LEU A 78 31.65 34.97 -4.68
CA LEU A 78 30.22 34.77 -4.34
C LEU A 78 29.91 33.37 -3.80
N ASN A 79 30.71 32.36 -4.18
CA ASN A 79 30.55 30.96 -3.76
C ASN A 79 31.54 30.53 -2.68
N SER A 80 32.17 31.47 -1.97
CA SER A 80 33.02 31.11 -0.85
C SER A 80 32.21 30.41 0.26
N PRO A 81 32.80 29.47 1.01
CA PRO A 81 32.10 28.80 2.11
C PRO A 81 31.50 29.78 3.13
N HIS A 82 32.16 30.93 3.34
CA HIS A 82 31.65 32.00 4.18
C HIS A 82 30.39 32.64 3.61
N ASN A 83 30.40 33.05 2.34
CA ASN A 83 29.25 33.71 1.71
C ASN A 83 28.04 32.78 1.60
N ILE A 84 28.26 31.47 1.37
CA ILE A 84 27.20 30.45 1.41
C ILE A 84 26.62 30.36 2.82
N ALA A 85 27.45 30.29 3.86
CA ALA A 85 26.98 30.21 5.24
C ALA A 85 26.22 31.48 5.68
N ILE A 86 26.67 32.66 5.25
CA ILE A 86 25.96 33.93 5.44
C ILE A 86 24.59 33.91 4.77
N LYS A 87 24.51 33.41 3.53
CA LYS A 87 23.25 33.26 2.80
C LYS A 87 22.31 32.30 3.51
N SER A 88 22.78 31.12 3.90
CA SER A 88 21.98 30.13 4.65
C SER A 88 21.45 30.70 5.96
N SER A 89 22.26 31.49 6.68
CA SER A 89 21.83 32.19 7.90
C SER A 89 20.72 33.20 7.63
N LYS A 90 20.86 34.01 6.57
CA LYS A 90 19.82 34.97 6.15
C LYS A 90 18.53 34.27 5.72
N ASP A 91 18.65 33.16 5.00
CA ASP A 91 17.51 32.37 4.54
C ASP A 91 16.78 31.74 5.75
N LEU A 92 17.51 31.26 6.76
CA LEU A 92 16.92 30.77 8.02
C LEU A 92 16.17 31.88 8.77
N LEU A 93 16.73 33.08 8.84
CA LEU A 93 16.07 34.22 9.49
C LEU A 93 14.87 34.75 8.69
N ASN A 94 14.83 34.50 7.38
CA ASN A 94 13.71 34.86 6.53
C ASN A 94 12.53 33.88 6.69
N GLN A 95 11.78 34.06 7.77
CA GLN A 95 10.66 33.20 8.12
C GLN A 95 9.59 33.09 7.02
N LEU A 96 9.44 34.07 6.13
CA LEU A 96 8.46 34.03 5.03
C LEU A 96 8.80 32.96 3.97
N CYS A 97 10.08 32.58 3.87
CA CYS A 97 10.56 31.55 2.94
C CYS A 97 10.61 30.15 3.57
N HIS A 98 10.20 30.01 4.84
CA HIS A 98 10.16 28.70 5.48
C HIS A 98 9.19 27.77 4.77
N ILE A 99 9.57 26.50 4.63
CA ILE A 99 8.81 25.48 3.90
C ILE A 99 7.37 25.43 4.38
N ASP A 100 7.13 25.50 5.70
CA ASP A 100 5.78 25.46 6.27
C ASP A 100 4.93 26.65 5.82
N LYS A 101 5.52 27.86 5.74
CA LYS A 101 4.81 29.05 5.26
C LYS A 101 4.60 29.01 3.75
N VAL A 102 5.54 28.45 2.98
CA VAL A 102 5.41 28.24 1.53
C VAL A 102 4.37 27.17 1.20
N LEU A 103 4.30 26.09 1.98
CA LEU A 103 3.28 25.03 1.88
C LEU A 103 1.91 25.54 2.32
N ALA A 104 1.83 26.35 3.38
CA ALA A 104 0.61 27.05 3.79
C ALA A 104 0.16 28.13 2.78
N LYS A 105 1.08 28.64 1.95
CA LYS A 105 0.81 29.56 0.84
C LYS A 105 0.19 28.87 -0.38
N GLN A 106 -0.21 27.59 -0.30
CA GLN A 106 -1.09 27.03 -1.31
C GLN A 106 -2.40 27.83 -1.34
N SER A 107 -2.79 28.33 -2.51
CA SER A 107 -4.03 29.07 -2.63
C SER A 107 -5.21 28.20 -2.19
N SER A 108 -6.18 28.81 -1.50
CA SER A 108 -7.45 28.16 -1.14
C SER A 108 -8.08 27.46 -2.36
N GLN A 109 -7.96 28.07 -3.54
CA GLN A 109 -8.40 27.50 -4.81
C GLN A 109 -7.72 26.17 -5.13
N LYS A 110 -6.39 26.06 -4.98
CA LYS A 110 -5.65 24.81 -5.26
C LYS A 110 -6.06 23.70 -4.31
N VAL A 111 -6.31 24.02 -3.04
CA VAL A 111 -6.82 23.06 -2.04
C VAL A 111 -8.20 22.56 -2.43
N LEU A 112 -9.11 23.46 -2.84
CA LEU A 112 -10.44 23.10 -3.31
C LEU A 112 -10.38 22.19 -4.55
N SER A 113 -9.58 22.54 -5.56
CA SER A 113 -9.39 21.72 -6.75
C SER A 113 -8.82 20.33 -6.45
N ASN A 114 -7.86 20.22 -5.51
CA ASN A 114 -7.32 18.93 -5.07
C ASN A 114 -8.40 18.07 -4.38
N ARG A 115 -9.17 18.68 -3.48
CA ARG A 115 -10.26 17.99 -2.78
C ARG A 115 -11.34 17.52 -3.74
N LEU A 116 -11.70 18.32 -4.74
CA LEU A 116 -12.69 17.96 -5.74
C LEU A 116 -12.24 16.75 -6.57
N ARG A 117 -10.98 16.73 -7.02
CA ARG A 117 -10.39 15.57 -7.72
C ARG A 117 -10.44 14.31 -6.87
N LEU A 118 -9.92 14.38 -5.65
CA LEU A 118 -9.89 13.23 -4.74
C LEU A 118 -11.31 12.73 -4.42
N LYS A 119 -12.26 13.63 -4.16
CA LYS A 119 -13.66 13.28 -3.92
C LYS A 119 -14.27 12.54 -5.11
N THR A 120 -13.98 13.01 -6.33
CA THR A 120 -14.46 12.38 -7.56
C THR A 120 -13.89 10.96 -7.69
N SER A 121 -12.57 10.78 -7.52
CA SER A 121 -11.94 9.45 -7.52
C SER A 121 -12.53 8.51 -6.46
N ILE A 122 -12.77 8.99 -5.24
CA ILE A 122 -13.37 8.22 -4.15
C ILE A 122 -14.79 7.74 -4.53
N VAL A 123 -15.61 8.62 -5.10
CA VAL A 123 -16.99 8.28 -5.52
C VAL A 123 -16.97 7.25 -6.65
N THR A 124 -16.12 7.43 -7.65
CA THR A 124 -15.96 6.48 -8.75
C THR A 124 -15.55 5.11 -8.24
N ILE A 125 -14.49 5.04 -7.41
CA ILE A 125 -14.02 3.78 -6.82
C ILE A 125 -15.13 3.12 -6.00
N ARG A 126 -15.87 3.90 -5.20
CA ARG A 126 -16.99 3.38 -4.41
C ARG A 126 -18.06 2.74 -5.28
N TRP A 127 -18.39 3.37 -6.41
CA TRP A 127 -19.39 2.82 -7.32
C TRP A 127 -18.89 1.54 -7.98
N LEU A 128 -17.65 1.54 -8.49
CA LEU A 128 -17.05 0.37 -9.12
C LEU A 128 -16.92 -0.81 -8.16
N THR A 129 -16.50 -0.57 -6.92
CA THR A 129 -16.46 -1.65 -5.90
C THR A 129 -17.83 -2.20 -5.59
N PHE A 130 -18.82 -1.32 -5.41
CA PHE A 130 -20.17 -1.72 -5.06
C PHE A 130 -20.82 -2.57 -6.17
N GLN A 131 -20.51 -2.28 -7.43
CA GLN A 131 -20.96 -3.04 -8.60
C GLN A 131 -20.04 -4.22 -8.97
N ALA A 132 -18.96 -4.46 -8.21
CA ALA A 132 -17.94 -5.46 -8.53
C ALA A 132 -17.37 -5.33 -9.96
N CYS A 133 -17.25 -4.10 -10.47
CA CYS A 133 -16.69 -3.82 -11.78
C CYS A 133 -15.16 -3.73 -11.72
N ALA A 134 -14.49 -4.27 -12.74
CA ALA A 134 -13.05 -4.09 -12.91
C ALA A 134 -12.70 -2.61 -13.07
N PHE A 135 -11.51 -2.20 -12.62
CA PHE A 135 -11.14 -0.79 -12.59
C PHE A 135 -10.40 -0.39 -13.86
N ARG A 136 -9.48 -1.27 -14.28
CA ARG A 136 -8.48 -1.00 -15.30
C ARG A 136 -8.91 -1.48 -16.66
N GLY A 137 -8.44 -0.77 -17.69
CA GLY A 137 -8.52 -1.21 -19.08
C GLY A 137 -7.38 -2.16 -19.42
N HIS A 138 -7.51 -2.88 -20.53
CA HIS A 138 -6.37 -3.58 -21.13
C HIS A 138 -5.32 -2.60 -21.65
N ASP A 139 -5.77 -1.45 -22.16
CA ASP A 139 -4.94 -0.34 -22.57
C ASP A 139 -5.49 0.97 -21.99
N GLU A 140 -4.71 1.60 -21.09
CA GLU A 140 -5.04 2.88 -20.46
C GLU A 140 -4.29 4.07 -21.12
N SER A 141 -3.65 3.84 -22.28
CA SER A 141 -3.00 4.87 -23.11
C SER A 141 -3.99 5.97 -23.54
N HIS A 142 -3.48 7.11 -24.00
CA HIS A 142 -4.35 8.22 -24.44
C HIS A 142 -5.02 7.90 -25.79
N GLU A 143 -4.41 7.02 -26.58
CA GLU A 143 -4.85 6.58 -27.90
C GLU A 143 -5.96 5.51 -27.82
N SER A 144 -6.11 4.86 -26.65
CA SER A 144 -7.14 3.85 -26.43
C SER A 144 -8.55 4.46 -26.43
N GLN A 145 -9.45 3.81 -27.19
CA GLN A 145 -10.88 4.16 -27.20
C GLN A 145 -11.59 3.83 -25.88
N ASN A 146 -11.05 2.90 -25.09
CA ASN A 146 -11.59 2.52 -23.79
C ASN A 146 -10.46 2.28 -22.80
N ARG A 147 -10.23 3.26 -21.92
CA ARG A 147 -9.14 3.26 -20.95
C ARG A 147 -9.49 2.56 -19.64
N GLY A 148 -10.59 1.78 -19.62
CA GLY A 148 -11.07 1.09 -18.43
C GLY A 148 -12.12 1.87 -17.64
N ASN A 149 -12.89 1.14 -16.86
CA ASN A 149 -14.09 1.67 -16.21
C ASN A 149 -13.81 2.85 -15.27
N PHE A 150 -12.66 2.87 -14.60
CA PHE A 150 -12.30 3.97 -13.70
C PHE A 150 -12.07 5.28 -14.46
N LEU A 151 -11.24 5.26 -15.50
CA LEU A 151 -10.95 6.45 -16.29
C LEU A 151 -12.16 6.91 -17.10
N GLU A 152 -12.92 5.97 -17.68
CA GLU A 152 -14.14 6.31 -18.43
C GLU A 152 -15.25 6.86 -17.52
N MET A 153 -15.42 6.33 -16.31
CA MET A 153 -16.37 6.90 -15.35
C MET A 153 -15.95 8.32 -14.90
N LEU A 154 -14.66 8.58 -14.77
CA LEU A 154 -14.17 9.93 -14.46
C LEU A 154 -14.44 10.92 -15.61
N LYS A 155 -14.22 10.50 -16.87
CA LYS A 155 -14.59 11.29 -18.05
C LYS A 155 -16.09 11.56 -18.09
N LEU A 156 -16.93 10.56 -17.77
CA LEU A 156 -18.38 10.71 -17.68
C LEU A 156 -18.77 11.76 -16.62
N LEU A 157 -18.17 11.70 -15.43
CA LEU A 157 -18.45 12.67 -14.37
C LEU A 157 -17.98 14.08 -14.73
N ALA A 158 -16.84 14.21 -15.41
CA ALA A 158 -16.36 15.48 -15.93
C ALA A 158 -17.32 16.07 -16.98
N PHE A 159 -17.82 15.24 -17.91
CA PHE A 159 -18.77 15.66 -18.94
C PHE A 159 -20.03 16.33 -18.34
N TYR A 160 -20.56 15.81 -17.24
CA TYR A 160 -21.74 16.38 -16.59
C TYR A 160 -21.44 17.51 -15.58
N ASN A 161 -20.19 17.68 -15.16
CA ASN A 161 -19.82 18.66 -14.14
C ASN A 161 -18.61 19.50 -14.59
N LYS A 162 -18.88 20.73 -15.01
CA LYS A 162 -17.86 21.71 -15.46
C LYS A 162 -16.79 22.00 -14.41
N GLU A 163 -17.11 21.95 -13.12
CA GLU A 163 -16.11 22.16 -12.06
C GLU A 163 -15.15 20.98 -11.96
N VAL A 164 -15.65 19.75 -12.17
CA VAL A 164 -14.83 18.54 -12.22
C VAL A 164 -13.98 18.56 -13.49
N ASP A 165 -14.57 18.85 -14.64
CA ASP A 165 -13.86 18.96 -15.92
C ASP A 165 -12.68 19.94 -15.86
N ALA A 166 -12.89 21.12 -15.25
CA ALA A 166 -11.87 22.15 -15.09
C ALA A 166 -10.66 21.72 -14.23
N VAL A 167 -10.75 20.63 -13.46
CA VAL A 167 -9.68 20.19 -12.56
C VAL A 167 -9.15 18.79 -12.84
N PHE A 168 -9.72 18.07 -13.82
CA PHE A 168 -9.48 16.64 -14.01
C PHE A 168 -8.73 16.33 -15.33
N LEU A 169 -8.06 15.16 -15.39
CA LEU A 169 -7.25 14.70 -16.52
C LEU A 169 -6.26 15.75 -17.06
N GLU A 170 -6.47 16.26 -18.27
CA GLU A 170 -5.55 17.15 -18.99
C GLU A 170 -5.41 18.52 -18.31
N ASN A 171 -6.41 18.91 -17.51
CA ASN A 171 -6.41 20.16 -16.76
C ASN A 171 -5.72 20.03 -15.38
N ALA A 172 -5.35 18.82 -14.97
CA ALA A 172 -4.69 18.58 -13.69
C ALA A 172 -3.18 18.89 -13.75
N PRO A 173 -2.61 19.66 -12.80
CA PRO A 173 -1.17 19.90 -12.77
C PRO A 173 -0.37 18.63 -12.49
N GLN A 174 0.46 18.22 -13.46
CA GLN A 174 1.49 17.18 -13.33
C GLN A 174 0.97 15.91 -12.62
N ASN A 175 1.47 15.61 -11.42
CA ASN A 175 1.21 14.37 -10.70
C ASN A 175 -0.07 14.40 -9.84
N ALA A 176 -0.80 15.52 -9.80
CA ALA A 176 -2.00 15.65 -8.97
C ALA A 176 -3.27 15.07 -9.63
N ILE A 177 -3.14 14.05 -10.47
CA ILE A 177 -4.26 13.48 -11.24
C ILE A 177 -5.06 12.49 -10.37
N TYR A 178 -4.42 11.88 -9.35
CA TYR A 178 -5.02 10.88 -8.45
C TYR A 178 -5.63 9.66 -9.17
N THR A 179 -5.18 9.38 -10.39
CA THR A 179 -5.67 8.27 -11.21
C THR A 179 -4.78 7.04 -11.16
N SER A 180 -3.61 7.12 -10.53
CA SER A 180 -2.64 6.04 -10.56
C SER A 180 -3.19 4.76 -9.91
N PRO A 181 -2.73 3.58 -10.35
CA PRO A 181 -3.19 2.33 -9.76
C PRO A 181 -2.80 2.15 -8.29
N SER A 182 -1.75 2.82 -7.81
CA SER A 182 -1.39 2.85 -6.39
C SER A 182 -2.42 3.60 -5.55
N ILE A 183 -2.83 4.79 -6.00
CA ILE A 183 -3.84 5.61 -5.30
C ILE A 183 -5.19 4.91 -5.28
N GLN A 184 -5.57 4.26 -6.39
CA GLN A 184 -6.79 3.45 -6.42
C GLN A 184 -6.77 2.35 -5.34
N LYS A 185 -5.64 1.65 -5.20
CA LYS A 185 -5.44 0.62 -4.16
C LYS A 185 -5.47 1.20 -2.75
N GLU A 186 -4.88 2.37 -2.51
CA GLU A 186 -4.92 3.04 -1.21
C GLU A 186 -6.36 3.39 -0.80
N ILE A 187 -7.16 3.95 -1.73
CA ILE A 187 -8.57 4.27 -1.48
C ILE A 187 -9.37 2.97 -1.22
N LEU A 188 -9.12 1.92 -1.99
CA LEU A 188 -9.73 0.60 -1.78
C LEU A 188 -9.42 0.04 -0.41
N HIS A 189 -8.16 0.14 0.04
CA HIS A 189 -7.73 -0.31 1.35
C HIS A 189 -8.46 0.45 2.48
N VAL A 190 -8.65 1.76 2.31
CA VAL A 190 -9.44 2.57 3.27
C VAL A 190 -10.90 2.12 3.31
N PHE A 191 -11.50 1.80 2.16
CA PHE A 191 -12.87 1.26 2.11
C PHE A 191 -12.96 -0.12 2.75
N ALA A 192 -12.06 -1.04 2.42
CA ALA A 192 -11.99 -2.37 3.01
C ALA A 192 -11.91 -2.28 4.54
N ARG A 193 -10.98 -1.47 5.07
CA ARG A 193 -10.84 -1.25 6.52
C ARG A 193 -12.10 -0.67 7.14
N LYS A 194 -12.75 0.30 6.50
CA LYS A 194 -14.02 0.87 7.02
C LYS A 194 -15.14 -0.16 7.05
N VAL A 195 -15.24 -1.01 6.04
CA VAL A 195 -16.23 -2.10 5.98
C VAL A 195 -15.94 -3.15 7.04
N GLN A 196 -14.70 -3.62 7.14
CA GLN A 196 -14.25 -4.56 8.16
C GLN A 196 -14.54 -4.03 9.57
N ASN A 197 -14.14 -2.79 9.87
CA ASN A 197 -14.43 -2.16 11.16
C ASN A 197 -15.93 -2.08 11.44
N LYS A 198 -16.75 -1.77 10.42
CA LYS A 198 -18.20 -1.72 10.58
C LYS A 198 -18.78 -3.11 10.91
N ILE A 199 -18.30 -4.15 10.24
CA ILE A 199 -18.71 -5.53 10.52
C ILE A 199 -18.27 -5.95 11.93
N CYS A 200 -17.02 -5.69 12.31
CA CYS A 200 -16.51 -6.04 13.64
C CYS A 200 -17.27 -5.31 14.74
N ASN A 201 -17.62 -4.03 14.53
CA ASN A 201 -18.47 -3.27 15.46
C ASN A 201 -19.93 -3.77 15.50
N GLU A 202 -20.44 -4.40 14.43
CA GLU A 202 -21.75 -5.05 14.44
C GLU A 202 -21.73 -6.37 15.22
N ILE A 203 -20.61 -7.07 15.21
CA ILE A 203 -20.39 -8.30 15.99
C ILE A 203 -20.19 -7.93 17.47
N ASP A 204 -19.32 -6.97 17.76
CA ASP A 204 -18.93 -6.56 19.11
C ASP A 204 -18.58 -7.79 19.97
N ASN A 205 -19.30 -8.03 21.07
CA ASN A 205 -19.12 -9.17 21.96
C ASN A 205 -20.06 -10.35 21.66
N ALA A 206 -20.80 -10.28 20.54
CA ALA A 206 -21.68 -11.36 20.13
C ALA A 206 -20.90 -12.63 19.84
N LYS A 207 -21.60 -13.75 19.99
CA LYS A 207 -21.05 -15.06 19.64
C LYS A 207 -21.15 -15.27 18.13
N PHE A 208 -20.14 -15.89 17.55
CA PHE A 208 -20.06 -16.09 16.11
C PHE A 208 -19.52 -17.47 15.77
N ARG A 209 -19.75 -17.89 14.53
CA ARG A 209 -19.18 -19.08 13.92
C ARG A 209 -18.11 -18.67 12.92
N LEU A 210 -16.99 -19.39 12.94
CA LEU A 210 -15.93 -19.29 11.96
C LEU A 210 -16.25 -20.19 10.76
N ILE A 211 -16.04 -19.67 9.56
CA ILE A 211 -16.03 -20.43 8.32
C ILE A 211 -14.71 -20.09 7.64
N VAL A 212 -13.88 -21.09 7.42
CA VAL A 212 -12.57 -20.91 6.81
C VAL A 212 -12.46 -21.84 5.62
N ASP A 213 -11.98 -21.28 4.51
CA ASP A 213 -11.76 -22.00 3.27
C ASP A 213 -10.38 -21.64 2.71
N GLU A 214 -9.73 -22.63 2.10
CA GLU A 214 -8.40 -22.50 1.51
C GLU A 214 -8.50 -22.57 -0.01
N VAL A 215 -7.87 -21.61 -0.66
CA VAL A 215 -7.79 -21.54 -2.13
C VAL A 215 -6.37 -21.24 -2.54
N ARG A 216 -5.94 -21.89 -3.62
CA ARG A 216 -4.68 -21.59 -4.28
C ARG A 216 -4.89 -20.56 -5.38
N ASP A 217 -4.12 -19.47 -5.33
CA ASP A 217 -4.17 -18.41 -6.34
C ASP A 217 -3.39 -18.76 -7.62
N GLU A 218 -3.52 -17.91 -8.65
CA GLU A 218 -2.86 -18.07 -9.96
C GLU A 218 -1.33 -18.11 -9.87
N SER A 219 -0.76 -17.47 -8.84
CA SER A 219 0.68 -17.50 -8.54
C SER A 219 1.08 -18.74 -7.75
N LYS A 220 0.16 -19.73 -7.63
CA LYS A 220 0.32 -20.98 -6.89
C LYS A 220 0.53 -20.79 -5.39
N ARG A 221 0.12 -19.65 -4.84
CA ARG A 221 0.20 -19.33 -3.41
C ARG A 221 -1.11 -19.68 -2.72
N GLU A 222 -1.01 -20.22 -1.52
CA GLU A 222 -2.17 -20.58 -0.72
C GLU A 222 -2.73 -19.32 -0.04
N GLN A 223 -4.04 -19.17 -0.08
CA GLN A 223 -4.81 -18.08 0.50
C GLN A 223 -5.92 -18.68 1.36
N MET A 224 -6.16 -18.09 2.52
CA MET A 224 -7.18 -18.52 3.47
C MET A 224 -8.23 -17.41 3.61
N ALA A 225 -9.47 -17.72 3.24
CA ALA A 225 -10.60 -16.82 3.41
C ALA A 225 -11.22 -17.01 4.81
N LEU A 226 -11.33 -15.93 5.56
CA LEU A 226 -11.93 -15.92 6.89
C LEU A 226 -13.30 -15.26 6.86
N VAL A 227 -14.34 -16.06 7.02
CA VAL A 227 -15.74 -15.61 7.05
C VAL A 227 -16.30 -15.84 8.45
N VAL A 228 -17.06 -14.86 8.95
CA VAL A 228 -17.78 -14.97 10.22
C VAL A 228 -19.28 -14.99 9.98
N ARG A 229 -19.95 -15.90 10.67
CA ARG A 229 -21.41 -15.99 10.72
C ARG A 229 -21.89 -15.63 12.12
N PHE A 230 -22.75 -14.63 12.24
CA PHE A 230 -23.24 -14.14 13.52
C PHE A 230 -24.71 -13.71 13.42
N VAL A 231 -25.35 -13.52 14.58
CA VAL A 231 -26.71 -12.98 14.67
C VAL A 231 -26.59 -11.51 15.03
N ASP A 232 -27.19 -10.64 14.23
CA ASP A 232 -27.16 -9.21 14.51
C ASP A 232 -28.14 -8.81 15.63
N LYS A 233 -28.09 -7.55 16.04
CA LYS A 233 -28.97 -7.01 17.08
C LYS A 233 -30.48 -7.08 16.77
N HIS A 234 -30.85 -7.36 15.52
CA HIS A 234 -32.24 -7.52 15.09
C HIS A 234 -32.65 -8.98 14.99
N GLY A 235 -31.77 -9.92 15.33
CA GLY A 235 -32.02 -11.36 15.26
C GLY A 235 -31.77 -11.97 13.88
N PHE A 236 -31.20 -11.23 12.92
CA PHE A 236 -30.92 -11.77 11.58
C PHE A 236 -29.53 -12.40 11.53
N VAL A 237 -29.47 -13.58 10.92
CA VAL A 237 -28.20 -14.24 10.61
C VAL A 237 -27.49 -13.48 9.49
N LYS A 238 -26.24 -13.12 9.72
CA LYS A 238 -25.36 -12.48 8.74
C LYS A 238 -24.10 -13.29 8.57
N GLU A 239 -23.66 -13.42 7.32
CA GLU A 239 -22.35 -13.95 6.95
C GLU A 239 -21.53 -12.83 6.32
N ARG A 240 -20.30 -12.65 6.79
CA ARG A 240 -19.42 -11.56 6.38
C ARG A 240 -17.99 -12.04 6.24
N LEU A 241 -17.38 -11.77 5.08
CA LEU A 241 -15.95 -11.91 4.89
C LEU A 241 -15.23 -10.87 5.75
N ILE A 242 -14.31 -11.32 6.59
CA ILE A 242 -13.50 -10.45 7.44
C ILE A 242 -12.12 -10.26 6.82
N ASP A 243 -11.49 -11.34 6.37
CA ASP A 243 -10.13 -11.24 5.84
C ASP A 243 -9.82 -12.31 4.78
N VAL A 244 -8.79 -12.04 3.98
CA VAL A 244 -8.18 -12.99 3.04
C VAL A 244 -6.68 -12.96 3.29
N ILE A 245 -6.17 -14.05 3.86
CA ILE A 245 -4.84 -14.13 4.43
C ILE A 245 -3.97 -15.01 3.55
N HIS A 246 -2.82 -14.49 3.14
CA HIS A 246 -1.83 -15.31 2.48
C HIS A 246 -1.11 -16.19 3.51
N VAL A 247 -1.21 -17.51 3.35
CA VAL A 247 -0.57 -18.49 4.23
C VAL A 247 0.65 -19.10 3.54
N LYS A 248 1.74 -19.29 4.30
CA LYS A 248 3.00 -19.85 3.76
C LYS A 248 2.90 -21.35 3.49
N ASP A 249 2.15 -22.06 4.34
CA ASP A 249 1.86 -23.47 4.25
C ASP A 249 0.46 -23.75 4.84
N THR A 250 -0.09 -24.90 4.49
CA THR A 250 -1.42 -25.36 4.93
C THR A 250 -1.33 -26.25 6.17
N THR A 251 -0.28 -26.09 6.98
CA THR A 251 -0.19 -26.85 8.22
C THR A 251 -1.17 -26.29 9.24
N PHE A 252 -1.82 -27.18 9.99
CA PHE A 252 -2.81 -26.82 11.01
C PHE A 252 -2.31 -25.79 12.04
N ALA A 253 -1.00 -25.79 12.33
CA ALA A 253 -0.37 -24.87 13.28
C ALA A 253 -0.29 -23.45 12.70
N THR A 254 0.17 -23.32 11.45
CA THR A 254 0.22 -22.06 10.72
C THR A 254 -1.19 -21.49 10.56
N LEU A 255 -2.16 -22.30 10.13
CA LEU A 255 -3.54 -21.88 9.95
C LEU A 255 -4.16 -21.34 11.24
N LYS A 256 -3.97 -22.05 12.36
CA LYS A 256 -4.42 -21.59 13.68
C LYS A 256 -3.80 -20.25 14.04
N GLN A 257 -2.49 -20.11 13.90
CA GLN A 257 -1.77 -18.89 14.23
C GLN A 257 -2.30 -17.70 13.41
N GLU A 258 -2.50 -17.88 12.10
CA GLU A 258 -3.01 -16.84 11.21
C GLU A 258 -4.47 -16.48 11.54
N ILE A 259 -5.33 -17.46 11.85
CA ILE A 259 -6.69 -17.20 12.33
C ILE A 259 -6.68 -16.39 13.63
N CYS A 260 -5.90 -16.80 14.63
CA CYS A 260 -5.81 -16.07 15.90
C CYS A 260 -5.25 -14.66 15.73
N SER A 261 -4.26 -14.49 14.84
CA SER A 261 -3.71 -13.19 14.47
C SER A 261 -4.76 -12.28 13.83
N ALA A 262 -5.51 -12.78 12.85
CA ALA A 262 -6.57 -12.03 12.18
C ALA A 262 -7.72 -11.67 13.13
N LEU A 263 -8.18 -12.60 13.97
CA LEU A 263 -9.18 -12.33 14.99
C LEU A 263 -8.71 -11.24 15.97
N SER A 264 -7.47 -11.32 16.43
CA SER A 264 -6.88 -10.32 17.31
C SER A 264 -6.75 -8.95 16.63
N HIS A 265 -6.35 -8.91 15.36
CA HIS A 265 -6.27 -7.68 14.56
C HIS A 265 -7.62 -6.97 14.44
N HIS A 266 -8.70 -7.75 14.39
CA HIS A 266 -10.08 -7.27 14.30
C HIS A 266 -10.78 -7.11 15.66
N ASN A 267 -10.05 -7.26 16.77
CA ASN A 267 -10.58 -7.24 18.15
C ASN A 267 -11.70 -8.26 18.39
N LEU A 268 -11.70 -9.39 17.67
CA LEU A 268 -12.63 -10.49 17.86
C LEU A 268 -12.00 -11.51 18.81
N ASN A 269 -12.68 -11.83 19.90
CA ASN A 269 -12.19 -12.79 20.87
C ASN A 269 -12.50 -14.23 20.42
N ILE A 270 -11.49 -15.09 20.35
CA ILE A 270 -11.65 -16.51 20.04
C ILE A 270 -12.59 -17.23 21.03
N GLN A 271 -12.69 -16.76 22.28
CA GLN A 271 -13.63 -17.29 23.27
C GLN A 271 -15.10 -17.07 22.92
N ASN A 272 -15.39 -16.19 21.96
CA ASN A 272 -16.73 -15.94 21.44
C ASN A 272 -17.11 -16.87 20.28
N VAL A 273 -16.18 -17.71 19.80
CA VAL A 273 -16.46 -18.71 18.79
C VAL A 273 -17.42 -19.76 19.35
N ARG A 274 -18.46 -20.09 18.59
CA ARG A 274 -19.45 -21.13 18.93
C ARG A 274 -19.59 -22.19 17.86
N GLY A 275 -19.00 -21.99 16.71
CA GLY A 275 -18.92 -23.02 15.69
C GLY A 275 -17.72 -22.79 14.79
N GLN A 276 -17.29 -23.86 14.13
CA GLN A 276 -16.22 -23.83 13.14
C GLN A 276 -16.62 -24.68 11.93
N GLY A 277 -16.53 -24.10 10.74
CA GLY A 277 -16.85 -24.75 9.47
C GLY A 277 -15.64 -24.78 8.57
N TYR A 278 -15.06 -25.97 8.39
CA TYR A 278 -13.90 -26.21 7.54
C TYR A 278 -14.15 -27.41 6.60
N ASP A 279 -13.29 -27.59 5.61
CA ASP A 279 -13.29 -28.80 4.79
C ASP A 279 -12.82 -30.03 5.59
N GLY A 280 -12.83 -31.17 4.91
CA GLY A 280 -12.47 -32.47 5.48
C GLY A 280 -10.99 -32.80 5.35
N ALA A 281 -10.14 -31.85 4.95
CA ALA A 281 -8.72 -32.11 4.81
C ALA A 281 -8.14 -32.53 6.17
N SER A 282 -7.14 -33.41 6.15
CA SER A 282 -6.54 -33.92 7.40
C SER A 282 -6.02 -32.81 8.31
N ASN A 283 -5.54 -31.72 7.72
CA ASN A 283 -5.04 -30.55 8.46
C ASN A 283 -6.18 -29.73 9.07
N MET A 284 -7.40 -29.81 8.54
CA MET A 284 -8.57 -29.08 9.03
C MET A 284 -9.41 -29.89 10.01
N HIS A 285 -9.76 -31.13 9.65
CA HIS A 285 -10.64 -32.04 10.41
C HIS A 285 -9.90 -32.90 11.44
N GLY A 286 -8.56 -33.05 11.35
CA GLY A 286 -7.82 -34.00 12.20
C GLY A 286 -8.19 -33.95 13.68
N GLU A 287 -8.60 -35.09 14.24
CA GLU A 287 -9.14 -35.17 15.62
C GLU A 287 -8.10 -34.82 16.70
N TRP A 288 -6.83 -35.13 16.46
CA TRP A 288 -5.74 -34.99 17.45
C TRP A 288 -4.82 -33.81 17.15
N LYS A 289 -4.69 -33.46 15.86
CA LYS A 289 -3.75 -32.45 15.36
C LYS A 289 -4.32 -31.60 14.23
N GLY A 290 -5.61 -31.64 13.94
CA GLY A 290 -6.23 -30.76 12.96
C GLY A 290 -6.55 -29.39 13.55
N LEU A 291 -6.82 -28.41 12.69
CA LEU A 291 -7.23 -27.07 13.05
C LEU A 291 -8.46 -27.11 13.99
N GLN A 292 -9.44 -27.96 13.66
CA GLN A 292 -10.62 -28.20 14.51
C GLN A 292 -10.24 -28.50 15.97
N ALA A 293 -9.31 -29.41 16.19
CA ALA A 293 -8.92 -29.85 17.52
C ALA A 293 -8.23 -28.71 18.28
N LEU A 294 -7.37 -27.96 17.61
CA LEU A 294 -6.63 -26.86 18.20
C LEU A 294 -7.51 -25.67 18.58
N ILE A 295 -8.54 -25.37 17.78
CA ILE A 295 -9.51 -24.32 18.10
C ILE A 295 -10.43 -24.77 19.22
N ILE A 296 -10.85 -26.05 19.27
CA ILE A 296 -11.63 -26.62 20.40
C ILE A 296 -10.84 -26.56 21.70
N GLN A 297 -9.53 -26.84 21.67
CA GLN A 297 -8.67 -26.72 22.85
C GLN A 297 -8.64 -25.29 23.41
N GLU A 298 -8.67 -24.28 22.55
CA GLU A 298 -8.73 -22.87 22.99
C GLU A 298 -10.14 -22.41 23.35
N CYS A 299 -11.16 -22.85 22.62
CA CYS A 299 -12.56 -22.55 22.89
C CYS A 299 -13.40 -23.84 22.92
N PRO A 300 -13.57 -24.45 24.11
CA PRO A 300 -14.31 -25.72 24.26
C PRO A 300 -15.79 -25.68 23.83
N TYR A 301 -16.34 -24.48 23.66
CA TYR A 301 -17.73 -24.26 23.25
C TYR A 301 -17.95 -24.26 21.73
N GLY A 302 -16.87 -24.28 20.93
CA GLY A 302 -16.96 -24.27 19.48
C GLY A 302 -17.15 -25.68 18.92
N TYR A 303 -18.32 -25.99 18.34
CA TYR A 303 -18.51 -27.29 17.68
C TYR A 303 -18.06 -27.23 16.21
N TYR A 304 -17.47 -28.33 15.74
CA TYR A 304 -17.09 -28.48 14.35
C TYR A 304 -18.26 -28.93 13.49
N VAL A 305 -18.32 -28.39 12.29
CA VAL A 305 -19.22 -28.81 11.23
C VAL A 305 -18.42 -28.97 9.96
N HIS A 306 -18.39 -30.19 9.45
CA HIS A 306 -17.77 -30.49 8.17
C HIS A 306 -18.53 -29.82 7.02
N CYS A 307 -17.81 -29.32 6.02
CA CYS A 307 -18.40 -28.70 4.84
C CYS A 307 -19.34 -29.67 4.10
N PHE A 308 -20.65 -29.40 4.10
CA PHE A 308 -21.64 -30.24 3.44
C PHE A 308 -21.44 -30.33 1.92
N ALA A 309 -20.99 -29.26 1.28
CA ALA A 309 -20.68 -29.29 -0.16
C ALA A 309 -19.54 -30.27 -0.46
N HIS A 310 -18.51 -30.27 0.38
CA HIS A 310 -17.41 -31.22 0.26
C HIS A 310 -17.87 -32.66 0.57
N GLN A 311 -18.72 -32.86 1.58
CA GLN A 311 -19.30 -34.18 1.87
C GLN A 311 -20.12 -34.73 0.71
N LEU A 312 -20.97 -33.91 0.12
CA LEU A 312 -21.79 -34.30 -1.02
C LEU A 312 -20.90 -34.66 -2.21
N GLN A 313 -19.90 -33.84 -2.50
CA GLN A 313 -18.95 -34.11 -3.57
C GLN A 313 -18.21 -35.43 -3.35
N LEU A 314 -17.71 -35.69 -2.13
CA LEU A 314 -17.05 -36.95 -1.80
C LEU A 314 -17.98 -38.15 -1.95
N ALA A 315 -19.24 -38.03 -1.51
CA ALA A 315 -20.24 -39.08 -1.67
C ALA A 315 -20.53 -39.37 -3.16
N LEU A 316 -20.71 -38.33 -3.98
CA LEU A 316 -20.93 -38.47 -5.41
C LEU A 316 -19.74 -39.13 -6.11
N VAL A 317 -18.51 -38.73 -5.77
CA VAL A 317 -17.29 -39.34 -6.31
C VAL A 317 -17.18 -40.81 -5.91
N ALA A 318 -17.54 -41.16 -4.67
CA ALA A 318 -17.56 -42.55 -4.22
C ALA A 318 -18.58 -43.38 -5.01
N VAL A 319 -19.83 -42.90 -5.11
CA VAL A 319 -20.89 -43.61 -5.87
C VAL A 319 -20.54 -43.75 -7.35
N ALA A 320 -19.96 -42.71 -7.97
CA ALA A 320 -19.55 -42.76 -9.36
C ALA A 320 -18.44 -43.78 -9.64
N LYS A 321 -17.60 -44.10 -8.64
CA LYS A 321 -16.57 -45.14 -8.75
C LYS A 321 -17.16 -46.55 -8.67
N GLU A 322 -18.29 -46.73 -8.00
CA GLU A 322 -18.99 -48.02 -7.91
C GLU A 322 -19.78 -48.35 -9.19
N VAL A 323 -20.18 -47.31 -9.96
CA VAL A 323 -20.82 -47.50 -11.26
C VAL A 323 -19.75 -47.70 -12.33
N VAL A 324 -19.59 -48.94 -12.80
CA VAL A 324 -18.52 -49.36 -13.74
C VAL A 324 -18.41 -48.44 -14.96
N ASP A 325 -19.53 -48.13 -15.62
CA ASP A 325 -19.53 -47.29 -16.82
C ASP A 325 -19.07 -45.86 -16.54
N ALA A 326 -19.54 -45.27 -15.43
CA ALA A 326 -19.14 -43.94 -15.02
C ALA A 326 -17.66 -43.91 -14.61
N HIS A 327 -17.21 -44.90 -13.86
CA HIS A 327 -15.81 -45.04 -13.48
C HIS A 327 -14.89 -45.14 -14.70
N ALA A 328 -15.23 -46.02 -15.65
CA ALA A 328 -14.48 -46.20 -16.89
C ALA A 328 -14.42 -44.91 -17.71
N PHE A 329 -15.55 -44.22 -17.85
CA PHE A 329 -15.61 -42.92 -18.54
C PHE A 329 -14.67 -41.89 -17.89
N PHE A 330 -14.78 -41.66 -16.58
CA PHE A 330 -13.96 -40.66 -15.88
C PHE A 330 -12.48 -41.06 -15.82
N GLN A 331 -12.16 -42.35 -15.77
CA GLN A 331 -10.79 -42.86 -15.84
C GLN A 331 -10.17 -42.60 -17.21
N SER A 332 -10.88 -42.91 -18.30
CA SER A 332 -10.42 -42.61 -19.66
C SER A 332 -10.22 -41.12 -19.87
N LEU A 333 -11.16 -40.29 -19.42
CA LEU A 333 -11.04 -38.83 -19.49
C LEU A 333 -9.80 -38.33 -18.72
N SER A 334 -9.59 -38.84 -17.51
CA SER A 334 -8.42 -38.48 -16.68
C SER A 334 -7.10 -38.87 -17.34
N ASN A 335 -7.05 -40.03 -18.01
CA ASN A 335 -5.86 -40.49 -18.74
C ASN A 335 -5.58 -39.57 -19.94
N ILE A 336 -6.60 -39.20 -20.72
CA ILE A 336 -6.45 -38.25 -21.84
C ILE A 336 -5.91 -36.92 -21.34
N ILE A 337 -6.50 -36.38 -20.27
CA ILE A 337 -6.06 -35.11 -19.67
C ILE A 337 -4.60 -35.24 -19.20
N LYS A 338 -4.25 -36.31 -18.51
CA LYS A 338 -2.88 -36.54 -18.02
C LYS A 338 -1.89 -36.63 -19.18
N ASP A 339 -2.24 -37.33 -20.25
CA ASP A 339 -1.40 -37.46 -21.43
C ASP A 339 -1.17 -36.10 -22.09
N VAL A 340 -2.23 -35.33 -22.34
CA VAL A 340 -2.12 -33.98 -22.93
C VAL A 340 -1.33 -33.06 -22.00
N CYS A 341 -1.66 -33.00 -20.71
CA CYS A 341 -1.04 -32.07 -19.76
C CYS A 341 0.39 -32.46 -19.36
N SER A 342 0.80 -33.72 -19.54
CA SER A 342 2.17 -34.17 -19.25
C SER A 342 3.22 -33.63 -20.22
N SER A 343 2.81 -33.08 -21.37
CA SER A 343 3.71 -32.48 -22.36
C SER A 343 3.26 -31.08 -22.73
N CYS A 344 4.11 -30.09 -22.47
CA CYS A 344 3.86 -28.71 -22.90
C CYS A 344 3.59 -28.63 -24.41
N LYS A 345 4.31 -29.42 -25.22
CA LYS A 345 4.09 -29.47 -26.68
C LYS A 345 2.69 -29.94 -27.07
N ARG A 346 2.18 -30.99 -26.43
CA ARG A 346 0.83 -31.51 -26.71
C ARG A 346 -0.25 -30.53 -26.25
N ASN A 347 -0.01 -29.83 -25.15
CA ASN A 347 -0.91 -28.78 -24.67
C ASN A 347 -0.93 -27.57 -25.63
N ASP A 348 0.24 -27.14 -26.12
CA ASP A 348 0.37 -26.05 -27.09
C ASP A 348 -0.26 -26.41 -28.46
N GLU A 349 -0.07 -27.66 -28.92
CA GLU A 349 -0.72 -28.19 -30.12
C GLU A 349 -2.25 -28.24 -29.98
N LEU A 350 -2.76 -28.68 -28.83
CA LEU A 350 -4.20 -28.70 -28.57
C LEU A 350 -4.77 -27.27 -28.55
N ARG A 351 -4.08 -26.32 -27.90
CA ARG A 351 -4.47 -24.90 -27.87
C ARG A 351 -4.51 -24.29 -29.26
N SER A 352 -3.46 -24.51 -30.06
CA SER A 352 -3.40 -23.97 -31.43
C SER A 352 -4.47 -24.58 -32.35
N THR A 353 -4.78 -25.87 -32.18
CA THR A 353 -5.86 -26.53 -32.93
C THR A 353 -7.22 -25.94 -32.55
N TYR A 354 -7.46 -25.73 -31.26
CA TYR A 354 -8.68 -25.12 -30.75
C TYR A 354 -8.83 -23.65 -31.18
N GLU A 355 -7.73 -22.88 -31.21
CA GLU A 355 -7.68 -21.52 -31.75
C GLU A 355 -8.09 -21.48 -33.23
N ASN A 356 -7.59 -22.42 -34.04
CA ASN A 356 -7.94 -22.54 -35.44
C ASN A 356 -9.41 -22.90 -35.64
N GLU A 357 -9.94 -23.83 -34.84
CA GLU A 357 -11.34 -24.24 -34.89
C GLU A 357 -12.29 -23.09 -34.50
N ILE A 358 -12.01 -22.38 -33.40
CA ILE A 358 -12.77 -21.19 -33.01
C ILE A 358 -12.71 -20.12 -34.12
N SER A 359 -11.53 -19.88 -34.69
CA SER A 359 -11.38 -18.90 -35.77
C SER A 359 -12.22 -19.28 -37.00
N HIS A 360 -12.29 -20.57 -37.33
CA HIS A 360 -13.13 -21.08 -38.41
C HIS A 360 -14.63 -20.96 -38.10
N LEU A 361 -15.06 -21.34 -36.89
CA LEU A 361 -16.46 -21.23 -36.45
C LEU A 361 -16.94 -19.78 -36.40
N LEU A 362 -16.05 -18.85 -36.02
CA LEU A 362 -16.30 -17.40 -36.09
C LEU A 362 -16.41 -16.92 -37.53
N ALA A 363 -15.52 -17.37 -38.43
CA ALA A 363 -15.54 -17.01 -39.83
C ALA A 363 -16.80 -17.52 -40.56
N THR A 364 -17.37 -18.62 -40.07
CA THR A 364 -18.61 -19.23 -40.61
C THR A 364 -19.88 -18.77 -39.89
N ASN A 365 -19.79 -17.80 -38.97
CA ASN A 365 -20.89 -17.28 -38.16
C ASN A 365 -21.69 -18.37 -37.40
N GLN A 366 -21.05 -19.50 -37.07
CA GLN A 366 -21.67 -20.56 -36.27
C GLN A 366 -21.62 -20.25 -34.78
N ILE A 367 -20.69 -19.41 -34.37
CA ILE A 367 -20.56 -18.91 -33.00
C ILE A 367 -20.41 -17.38 -33.01
N GLU A 368 -21.00 -16.71 -32.02
CA GLU A 368 -20.91 -15.27 -31.85
C GLU A 368 -19.73 -14.89 -30.94
N LYS A 369 -19.22 -13.66 -31.08
CA LYS A 369 -18.21 -13.11 -30.16
C LYS A 369 -18.91 -12.53 -28.93
N GLY A 370 -18.96 -13.31 -27.85
CA GLY A 370 -19.48 -12.89 -26.54
C GLY A 370 -18.38 -12.72 -25.48
N ARG A 371 -18.59 -11.87 -24.48
CA ARG A 371 -17.65 -11.69 -23.36
C ARG A 371 -17.77 -12.88 -22.40
N GLY A 372 -16.76 -13.76 -22.37
CA GLY A 372 -16.79 -15.03 -21.62
C GLY A 372 -17.27 -16.24 -22.42
N GLU A 373 -17.53 -16.06 -23.72
CA GLU A 373 -17.85 -17.15 -24.65
C GLU A 373 -16.70 -17.31 -25.64
N ASN A 374 -16.26 -18.55 -25.86
CA ASN A 374 -15.26 -18.90 -26.89
C ASN A 374 -13.90 -18.20 -26.72
N GLN A 375 -13.53 -17.86 -25.47
CA GLN A 375 -12.19 -17.38 -25.10
C GLN A 375 -11.37 -18.53 -24.49
N ILE A 376 -10.05 -18.47 -24.64
CA ILE A 376 -9.13 -19.41 -23.99
C ILE A 376 -9.02 -19.02 -22.51
N ASP A 377 -9.94 -19.52 -21.69
CA ASP A 377 -9.91 -19.31 -20.24
C ASP A 377 -9.09 -20.42 -19.56
N THR A 378 -8.11 -20.01 -18.75
CA THR A 378 -7.37 -20.93 -17.86
C THR A 378 -8.07 -21.19 -16.52
N LEU A 379 -9.13 -20.45 -16.20
CA LEU A 379 -9.96 -20.60 -15.00
C LEU A 379 -11.37 -20.05 -15.25
N LYS A 380 -12.40 -20.89 -15.16
CA LYS A 380 -13.80 -20.43 -15.07
C LYS A 380 -13.98 -19.56 -13.82
N ARG A 381 -14.86 -18.54 -13.87
CA ARG A 381 -15.16 -17.73 -12.67
C ARG A 381 -15.70 -18.63 -11.58
N SER A 382 -15.37 -18.34 -10.31
CA SER A 382 -15.90 -19.08 -9.14
C SER A 382 -17.44 -19.20 -9.13
N ARG A 383 -18.18 -18.26 -9.75
CA ARG A 383 -19.64 -18.36 -9.95
C ARG A 383 -20.07 -19.47 -10.92
N ASP A 384 -19.23 -19.85 -11.87
CA ASP A 384 -19.53 -20.87 -12.90
C ASP A 384 -19.22 -22.29 -12.40
N ILE A 385 -18.64 -22.41 -11.21
CA ILE A 385 -18.45 -23.67 -10.46
C ILE A 385 -19.53 -23.84 -9.38
N GLY A 386 -20.61 -23.05 -9.48
CA GLY A 386 -21.67 -22.97 -8.48
C GLY A 386 -22.39 -24.29 -8.27
N TRP A 387 -21.99 -25.02 -7.22
CA TRP A 387 -22.98 -25.64 -6.34
C TRP A 387 -23.58 -24.53 -5.49
N SER A 388 -24.43 -23.70 -6.10
CA SER A 388 -25.39 -22.92 -5.32
C SER A 388 -26.32 -23.92 -4.66
N SER A 389 -26.29 -24.00 -3.34
CA SER A 389 -27.40 -24.55 -2.58
C SER A 389 -28.60 -23.62 -2.79
N HIS A 390 -29.36 -23.84 -3.86
CA HIS A 390 -30.73 -23.33 -3.97
C HIS A 390 -31.60 -24.12 -3.00
N PHE A 391 -31.44 -23.82 -1.71
CA PHE A 391 -32.52 -23.97 -0.74
C PHE A 391 -32.85 -22.57 -0.24
N ASN A 392 -33.82 -21.95 -0.92
CA ASN A 392 -34.77 -21.04 -0.31
C ASN A 392 -36.16 -21.55 -0.67
#